data_AF-A0A352N9Z5-F1
#
_entry.id   AF-A0A352N9Z5-F1
#
_cell.length_a   1.000
_cell.length_b   1.000
_cell.length_c   1.000
_cell.angle_alpha   90.00
_cell.angle_beta   90.00
_cell.angle_gamma   90.00
#
_symmetry.space_group_name_H-M   'P 1'
#
loop_
_entity.id
_entity.type
_entity.pdbx_description
1 polymer ?
#
loop_
_entity_poly.entity_id
_entity_poly.type
_entity_poly.pdbx_seq_one_letter_code
_entity_poly.pdbx_strand_id
1 'polypeptide(L)'
;MISEAIPAVTKRNVCGRTCEIYSRVCGYHRPTRNWNKGKRAEFADRKPFSFPPAAAKHPSVDGSTPSIESIKSINISEVHP
;
A
#
# COMPACT_ATOMS: atom_id res chain seq x y z
N MET A 1 23.82 -30.46 -11.38
CA MET A 1 24.27 -29.76 -10.16
C MET A 1 24.09 -28.28 -10.47
N ILE A 2 23.05 -27.56 -10.10
CA ILE A 2 22.22 -27.47 -8.89
C ILE A 2 20.94 -26.73 -9.38
N SER A 3 19.74 -27.28 -9.50
CA SER A 3 18.81 -27.75 -8.47
C SER A 3 18.61 -26.79 -7.29
N GLU A 4 18.15 -25.57 -7.52
CA GLU A 4 17.48 -24.82 -6.45
C GLU A 4 16.17 -24.21 -6.95
N ALA A 5 15.08 -24.78 -6.46
CA ALA A 5 13.72 -24.33 -6.68
C ALA A 5 13.52 -22.95 -6.03
N ILE A 6 12.92 -22.02 -6.78
CA ILE A 6 12.43 -20.75 -6.26
C ILE A 6 11.44 -21.06 -5.13
N PRO A 7 11.64 -20.56 -3.90
CA PRO A 7 10.76 -20.88 -2.78
C PRO A 7 9.37 -20.35 -3.08
N ALA A 8 8.39 -21.26 -3.09
CA ALA A 8 6.99 -20.94 -3.27
C ALA A 8 6.58 -19.94 -2.18
N VAL A 9 6.31 -18.70 -2.57
CA VAL A 9 5.55 -17.75 -1.74
C VAL A 9 4.27 -18.46 -1.34
N THR A 10 4.17 -18.82 -0.06
CA THR A 10 3.03 -19.53 0.53
C THR A 10 1.74 -18.92 0.01
N LYS A 11 0.97 -19.76 -0.70
CA LYS A 11 -0.36 -19.46 -1.22
C LYS A 11 -1.22 -18.92 -0.06
N ARG A 12 -1.31 -17.60 0.09
CA ARG A 12 -2.39 -16.98 0.85
C ARG A 12 -3.69 -17.55 0.27
N ASN A 13 -4.64 -17.93 1.12
CA ASN A 13 -5.92 -18.51 0.69
C ASN A 13 -6.80 -17.47 -0.01
N VAL A 14 -6.34 -17.01 -1.17
CA VAL A 14 -6.94 -15.98 -1.99
C VAL A 14 -7.29 -16.63 -3.33
N CYS A 15 -8.54 -16.45 -3.74
CA CYS A 15 -9.05 -17.03 -4.98
C CYS A 15 -8.64 -16.26 -6.25
N GLY A 16 -7.93 -15.13 -6.12
CA GLY A 16 -7.45 -14.33 -7.25
C GLY A 16 -8.54 -13.58 -8.03
N ARG A 17 -9.79 -13.57 -7.56
CA ARG A 17 -10.89 -12.85 -8.21
C ARG A 17 -10.89 -11.36 -7.84
N THR A 18 -11.47 -10.55 -8.71
CA THR A 18 -11.71 -9.13 -8.44
C THR A 18 -12.64 -8.97 -7.24
N CYS A 19 -12.26 -8.11 -6.30
CA CYS A 19 -13.06 -7.79 -5.12
C CYS A 19 -13.68 -6.40 -5.26
N GLU A 20 -14.83 -6.20 -4.63
CA GLU A 20 -15.37 -4.87 -4.44
C GLU A 20 -14.55 -4.11 -3.39
N ILE A 21 -14.19 -2.87 -3.70
CA ILE A 21 -13.36 -2.04 -2.82
C ILE A 21 -14.28 -1.16 -1.98
N TYR A 22 -14.11 -1.21 -0.66
CA TYR A 22 -14.84 -0.39 0.31
C TYR A 22 -13.91 0.65 0.93
N SER A 23 -14.49 1.79 1.32
CA SER A 23 -13.77 2.83 2.07
C SER A 23 -14.64 3.35 3.21
N ARG A 24 -13.99 3.81 4.28
CA ARG A 24 -14.67 4.42 5.43
C ARG A 24 -15.09 5.86 5.12
N VAL A 25 -16.37 6.14 5.29
CA VAL A 25 -16.99 7.46 5.12
C VAL A 25 -17.76 7.78 6.38
N CYS A 26 -17.36 8.84 7.11
CA CYS A 26 -18.07 9.36 8.29
C CYS A 26 -18.53 8.27 9.28
N GLY A 27 -17.70 7.24 9.49
CA GLY A 27 -17.97 6.17 10.46
C GLY A 27 -18.31 4.80 9.86
N TYR A 28 -18.85 4.69 8.64
CA TYR A 28 -19.28 3.41 8.04
C TYR A 28 -18.55 3.06 6.73
N HIS A 29 -18.61 1.79 6.31
CA HIS A 29 -18.01 1.32 5.05
C HIS A 29 -18.99 1.51 3.88
N ARG A 30 -18.53 2.11 2.78
CA ARG A 30 -19.29 2.29 1.53
C ARG A 30 -18.49 1.72 0.33
N PRO A 31 -19.14 1.03 -0.62
CA PRO A 31 -18.49 0.64 -1.88
C PRO A 31 -18.01 1.87 -2.64
N THR A 32 -16.73 1.86 -3.02
CA THR A 32 -16.11 2.95 -3.80
C THR A 32 -16.71 3.07 -5.20
N ARG A 33 -17.21 1.96 -5.77
CA ARG A 33 -17.93 1.92 -7.05
C ARG A 33 -19.18 2.80 -7.05
N ASN A 34 -19.79 3.02 -5.89
CA ASN A 34 -21.01 3.81 -5.75
C ASN A 34 -20.75 5.29 -5.43
N TRP A 35 -19.52 5.79 -5.54
CA TRP A 35 -19.20 7.18 -5.25
C TRP A 35 -19.67 8.11 -6.38
N ASN A 36 -20.38 9.18 -6.01
CA ASN A 36 -20.75 10.24 -6.94
C ASN A 36 -19.54 11.16 -7.24
N LYS A 37 -19.69 12.07 -8.21
CA LYS A 37 -18.63 13.01 -8.62
C LYS A 37 -18.08 13.83 -7.44
N GLY A 38 -18.96 14.38 -6.60
CA GLY A 38 -18.56 15.17 -5.44
C GLY A 38 -17.74 14.39 -4.42
N LYS A 39 -18.12 13.13 -4.15
CA LYS A 39 -17.39 12.30 -3.18
C LYS A 39 -16.01 11.88 -3.66
N ARG A 40 -15.86 11.67 -4.97
CA ARG A 40 -14.55 11.43 -5.59
C ARG A 40 -13.63 12.64 -5.46
N ALA A 41 -14.17 13.84 -5.70
CA ALA A 41 -13.42 15.09 -5.51
C ALA A 41 -13.02 15.29 -4.04
N GLU A 42 -13.98 15.18 -3.12
CA GLU A 42 -13.69 15.28 -1.67
C GLU A 42 -12.64 14.26 -1.21
N PHE A 43 -12.67 13.03 -1.73
CA PHE A 43 -11.66 12.03 -1.40
C PHE A 43 -10.27 12.38 -1.94
N ALA A 44 -10.18 12.98 -3.14
CA ALA A 44 -8.92 13.42 -3.73
C ALA A 44 -8.25 14.54 -2.91
N ASP A 45 -9.04 15.36 -2.22
CA ASP A 45 -8.56 16.44 -1.36
C ASP A 45 -8.09 15.95 0.01
N ARG A 46 -8.32 14.67 0.37
CA ARG A 46 -7.90 14.11 1.66
C ARG A 46 -6.38 13.98 1.71
N LYS A 47 -5.80 14.43 2.82
CA LYS A 47 -4.37 14.27 3.10
C LYS A 47 -4.14 13.11 4.06
N PRO A 48 -3.31 12.11 3.70
CA PRO A 48 -2.92 11.09 4.65
C PRO A 48 -2.08 11.73 5.76
N PHE A 49 -2.27 11.25 6.98
CA PHE A 49 -1.39 11.63 8.07
C PHE A 49 -0.01 11.01 7.82
N SER A 50 1.03 11.85 7.81
CA SER A 50 2.42 11.40 7.77
C SER A 50 3.05 11.70 9.12
N PHE A 51 3.65 10.69 9.74
CA PHE A 51 4.54 10.95 10.86
C PHE A 51 5.80 11.63 10.31
N PRO A 52 6.36 12.63 11.01
CA PRO A 52 7.73 13.03 10.74
C PRO A 52 8.62 11.79 10.93
N PRO A 53 9.64 11.58 10.07
CA PRO A 53 10.59 10.50 10.32
C PRO A 53 11.13 10.71 11.74
N ALA A 54 10.95 9.71 12.60
CA ALA A 54 11.43 9.76 13.97
C ALA A 54 12.87 10.26 13.92
N ALA A 55 13.17 11.37 14.63
CA ALA A 55 14.47 12.02 14.64
C ALA A 55 15.57 10.96 14.58
N ALA A 56 16.21 10.85 13.42
CA ALA A 56 17.07 9.73 13.07
C ALA A 56 18.30 9.76 13.98
N LYS A 57 18.22 9.09 15.14
CA LYS A 57 19.40 8.56 15.84
C LYS A 57 19.73 7.18 15.28
N HIS A 58 19.78 7.06 13.96
CA HIS A 58 20.50 5.98 13.32
C HIS A 58 21.51 6.65 12.39
N PRO A 59 22.82 6.42 12.56
CA PRO A 59 23.82 6.99 11.67
C PRO A 59 23.49 6.57 10.25
N SER A 60 23.59 7.56 9.37
CA SER A 60 23.46 7.45 7.93
C SER A 60 24.25 6.25 7.42
N VAL A 61 23.53 5.22 6.98
CA VAL A 61 24.02 4.29 5.97
C VAL A 61 23.28 4.64 4.69
N ASP A 62 23.97 5.44 3.88
CA ASP A 62 23.95 5.43 2.43
C ASP A 62 22.56 5.37 1.75
N GLY A 63 21.99 6.56 1.54
CA GLY A 63 21.28 6.94 0.31
C GLY A 63 20.21 6.01 -0.27
N SER A 64 18.96 6.20 0.14
CA SER A 64 17.79 6.11 -0.75
C SER A 64 16.50 6.50 -0.02
N THR A 65 16.15 7.78 0.01
CA THR A 65 14.76 8.19 0.29
C THR A 65 13.99 8.09 -1.02
N PRO A 66 13.03 7.16 -1.20
CA PRO A 66 12.38 6.99 -2.49
C PRO A 66 11.42 8.17 -2.74
N SER A 67 11.61 8.86 -3.86
CA SER A 67 10.61 9.76 -4.45
C SER A 67 9.27 9.03 -4.59
N ILE A 68 8.15 9.74 -4.50
CA ILE A 68 6.78 9.16 -4.62
C ILE A 68 6.58 8.42 -5.96
N GLU A 69 7.36 8.71 -7.00
CA GLU A 69 7.37 7.94 -8.25
C GLU A 69 8.01 6.55 -8.13
N SER A 70 8.95 6.36 -7.20
CA SER A 70 9.52 5.03 -6.88
C SER A 70 8.56 4.18 -6.04
N ILE A 71 7.58 4.77 -5.36
CA ILE A 71 6.56 4.05 -4.58
C ILE A 71 5.54 3.35 -5.50
N LYS A 72 5.41 3.79 -6.75
CA LYS A 72 4.58 3.11 -7.76
C LYS A 72 5.21 1.80 -8.28
N SER A 73 6.50 1.56 -8.00
CA SER A 73 7.22 0.31 -8.30
C SER A 73 7.48 -0.57 -7.07
N ILE A 74 7.04 -0.16 -5.87
CA ILE A 74 7.14 -0.99 -4.68
C ILE A 74 6.06 -2.08 -4.78
N ASN A 75 6.49 -3.30 -5.07
CA ASN A 75 5.60 -4.45 -5.03
C ASN A 75 5.36 -4.82 -3.56
N ILE A 76 4.09 -4.88 -3.19
CA ILE A 76 3.63 -4.81 -1.78
C ILE A 76 3.89 -6.11 -0.98
N SER A 77 4.80 -6.97 -1.45
CA SER A 77 5.19 -8.25 -0.85
C SER A 77 6.39 -8.19 0.10
N GLU A 78 7.05 -7.05 0.23
CA GLU A 78 8.23 -6.89 1.13
C GLU A 78 7.89 -6.40 2.55
N VAL A 79 6.61 -6.29 2.90
CA VAL A 79 6.20 -6.02 4.29
C VAL A 79 5.45 -7.23 4.82
N HIS A 80 6.14 -8.10 5.56
CA HIS A 80 5.59 -8.88 6.68
C HIS A 80 6.67 -9.72 7.37
N PRO A 81 6.54 -10.04 8.68
CA PRO A 81 5.76 -9.37 9.73
C PRO A 81 6.55 -8.33 10.52
#